data_AF-A0A535HQN4-F1
#
_entry.id   AF-A0A535HQN4-F1
#
_cell.length_a   1.000
_cell.length_b   1.000
_cell.length_c   1.000
_cell.angle_alpha   90.00
_cell.angle_beta   90.00
_cell.angle_gamma   90.00
#
_symmetry.space_group_name_H-M   'P 1'
#
loop_
_entity.id
_entity.type
_entity.pdbx_description
1 polymer ?
#
loop_
_entity_poly.entity_id
_entity_poly.type
_entity_poly.pdbx_seq_one_letter_code
_entity_poly.pdbx_strand_id
1 'polypeptide(L)'
;MEQPQQWVQVIRQDEFLTAMLLRLAGPETLCSLEGHLGHYALPNLVSRDEVGALRRHTLWPRRDFAILRLDPETAKHLVQQLAADPDRAVDVEHIQIERRGLLAMGGYDGLDATWVGASLPRMELNNLVEAGIIKLKNIDWTSEKDQ
;
A
#
# COMPACT_ATOMS: atom_id res chain seq x y z
N MET A 1 -6.42 -8.51 20.48
CA MET A 1 -7.16 -9.05 19.31
C MET A 1 -6.65 -8.29 18.11
N GLU A 2 -5.84 -8.95 17.28
CA GLU A 2 -5.52 -8.45 15.95
C GLU A 2 -6.84 -8.39 15.18
N GLN A 3 -7.20 -7.22 14.67
CA GLN A 3 -8.36 -7.15 13.79
C GLN A 3 -7.98 -7.81 12.46
N PRO A 4 -8.88 -8.59 11.85
CA PRO A 4 -8.55 -9.40 10.69
C PRO A 4 -8.15 -8.51 9.50
N GLN A 5 -7.10 -8.93 8.80
CA GLN A 5 -6.74 -8.36 7.51
C GLN A 5 -7.85 -8.72 6.50
N GLN A 6 -8.35 -7.72 5.79
CA GLN A 6 -9.31 -7.93 4.70
C GLN A 6 -8.57 -7.90 3.38
N TRP A 7 -8.56 -9.01 2.67
CA TRP A 7 -8.00 -9.06 1.32
C TRP A 7 -8.97 -8.49 0.31
N VAL A 8 -8.40 -7.81 -0.68
CA VAL A 8 -9.15 -7.09 -1.71
C VAL A 8 -8.55 -7.37 -3.08
N GLN A 9 -9.38 -7.27 -4.11
CA GLN A 9 -8.93 -7.13 -5.48
C GLN A 9 -8.97 -5.64 -5.82
N VAL A 10 -7.83 -5.08 -6.20
CA VAL A 10 -7.75 -3.70 -6.69
C VAL A 10 -8.24 -3.67 -8.14
N ILE A 11 -9.20 -2.80 -8.45
CA ILE A 11 -9.76 -2.62 -9.79
C ILE A 11 -9.20 -1.34 -10.44
N ARG A 12 -9.03 -0.28 -9.63
CA ARG A 12 -8.52 1.02 -10.06
C ARG A 12 -7.34 1.40 -9.16
N GLN A 13 -6.13 1.16 -9.66
CA GLN A 13 -4.88 1.19 -8.88
C GLN A 13 -4.51 2.60 -8.41
N ASP A 14 -4.58 3.59 -9.29
CA ASP A 14 -4.34 5.00 -9.00
C ASP A 14 -5.28 5.54 -7.91
N GLU A 15 -6.57 5.27 -8.04
CA GLU A 15 -7.59 5.68 -7.07
C GLU A 15 -7.44 4.95 -5.74
N PHE A 16 -7.10 3.66 -5.77
CA PHE A 16 -6.83 2.88 -4.57
C PHE A 16 -5.60 3.41 -3.81
N LEU A 17 -4.47 3.59 -4.50
CA LEU A 17 -3.26 4.15 -3.91
C LEU A 17 -3.51 5.56 -3.36
N THR A 18 -4.24 6.39 -4.11
CA THR A 18 -4.63 7.73 -3.66
C THR A 18 -5.42 7.69 -2.36
N ALA A 19 -6.44 6.82 -2.28
CA ALA A 19 -7.23 6.66 -1.08
C ALA A 19 -6.39 6.17 0.11
N MET A 20 -5.52 5.18 -0.09
CA MET A 20 -4.69 4.62 0.99
C MET A 20 -3.67 5.63 1.50
N LEU A 21 -2.97 6.33 0.61
CA LEU A 21 -1.99 7.35 0.97
C LEU A 21 -2.63 8.46 1.79
N LEU A 22 -3.76 9.01 1.35
CA LEU A 22 -4.43 10.10 2.05
C LEU A 22 -5.04 9.66 3.39
N ARG A 23 -5.60 8.44 3.44
CA ARG A 23 -6.37 7.99 4.61
C ARG A 23 -5.49 7.47 5.74
N LEU A 24 -4.36 6.86 5.39
CA LEU A 24 -3.44 6.25 6.36
C LEU A 24 -2.29 7.18 6.76
N ALA A 25 -2.09 8.29 6.03
CA ALA A 25 -1.17 9.34 6.41
C ALA A 25 -1.42 9.88 7.82
N GLY A 26 -0.35 10.13 8.55
CA GLY A 26 -0.46 10.67 9.89
C GLY A 26 0.86 10.61 10.67
N PRO A 27 0.82 11.02 11.95
CA PRO A 27 1.98 10.92 12.83
C PRO A 27 2.42 9.46 12.95
N GLU A 28 3.75 9.25 12.88
CA GLU A 28 4.37 7.93 13.06
C GLU A 28 3.90 6.88 12.04
N THR A 29 3.47 7.32 10.86
CA THR A 29 3.19 6.46 9.72
C THR A 29 4.41 6.41 8.81
N LEU A 30 4.81 5.21 8.41
CA LEU A 30 5.84 4.96 7.40
C LEU A 30 5.20 4.27 6.19
N CYS A 31 5.71 4.56 4.99
CA CYS A 31 5.30 3.93 3.75
C CYS A 31 6.53 3.38 3.04
N SER A 32 6.55 2.09 2.71
CA SER A 32 7.50 1.55 1.74
C SER A 32 6.90 1.59 0.34
N LEU A 33 7.73 1.90 -0.64
CA LEU A 33 7.45 1.76 -2.06
C LEU A 33 8.55 0.90 -2.67
N GLU A 34 8.17 -0.04 -3.53
CA GLU A 34 9.07 -0.85 -4.34
C GLU A 34 8.63 -0.83 -5.80
N GLY A 35 9.58 -0.73 -6.74
CA GLY A 35 9.29 -0.82 -8.17
C GLY A 35 10.22 0.04 -9.03
N HIS A 36 9.63 0.74 -10.00
CA HIS A 36 10.32 1.65 -10.92
C HIS A 36 10.24 3.10 -10.41
N LEU A 37 11.01 3.43 -9.37
CA LEU A 37 10.82 4.68 -8.62
C LEU A 37 11.66 5.85 -9.14
N GLY A 38 12.45 5.68 -10.20
CA GLY A 38 13.39 6.69 -10.71
C GLY A 38 12.75 8.03 -11.12
N HIS A 39 11.45 8.05 -11.41
CA HIS A 39 10.70 9.26 -11.79
C HIS A 39 9.95 9.91 -10.62
N TYR A 40 9.97 9.29 -9.44
CA TYR A 40 9.33 9.82 -8.25
C TYR A 40 10.26 10.77 -7.50
N ALA A 41 9.75 11.95 -7.19
CA ALA A 41 10.24 12.77 -6.10
C ALA A 41 9.77 12.16 -4.77
N LEU A 42 10.73 11.69 -3.96
CA LEU A 42 10.47 10.93 -2.74
C LEU A 42 10.80 11.81 -1.51
N PRO A 43 9.90 12.73 -1.09
CA PRO A 43 10.15 13.61 0.05
C PRO A 43 10.13 12.80 1.35
N ASN A 44 10.77 13.33 2.40
CA ASN A 44 10.80 12.71 3.72
C ASN A 44 11.30 11.26 3.71
N LEU A 45 12.29 10.98 2.84
CA LEU A 45 12.99 9.71 2.75
C LEU A 45 13.64 9.36 4.08
N VAL A 46 13.28 8.19 4.61
CA VAL A 46 13.85 7.60 5.81
C VAL A 46 15.00 6.66 5.46
N SER A 47 14.80 5.80 4.45
CA SER A 47 15.76 4.76 4.10
C SER A 47 15.56 4.27 2.67
N ARG A 48 16.64 3.81 2.03
CA ARG A 48 16.60 3.00 0.79
C ARG A 48 16.78 1.50 1.04
N ASP A 49 16.98 1.15 2.30
CA ASP A 49 17.11 -0.21 2.81
C ASP A 49 15.89 -0.57 3.67
N GLU A 50 15.67 -1.87 3.86
CA GLU A 50 14.58 -2.44 4.65
C GLU A 50 14.73 -2.10 6.14
N VAL A 51 13.65 -1.67 6.80
CA VAL A 51 13.66 -1.28 8.21
C VAL A 51 12.38 -1.76 8.89
N GLY A 52 12.52 -2.41 10.05
CA GLY A 52 11.40 -2.80 10.89
C GLY A 52 10.45 -3.78 10.20
N ALA A 53 9.17 -3.40 10.14
CA ALA A 53 8.11 -4.20 9.49
C ALA A 53 8.03 -3.99 7.98
N LEU A 54 8.65 -2.92 7.46
CA LEU A 54 8.64 -2.57 6.04
C LEU A 54 9.79 -3.28 5.34
N ARG A 55 9.43 -4.21 4.46
CA ARG A 55 10.36 -5.13 3.81
C ARG A 55 10.25 -5.03 2.30
N ARG A 56 11.33 -5.40 1.65
CA ARG A 56 11.37 -5.62 0.22
C ARG A 56 10.80 -7.01 -0.05
N HIS A 57 10.00 -7.14 -1.10
CA HIS A 57 9.41 -8.42 -1.47
C HIS A 57 9.87 -8.94 -2.83
N THR A 58 10.57 -8.13 -3.65
CA THR A 58 11.18 -8.63 -4.90
C THR A 58 12.60 -9.15 -4.67
N LEU A 59 12.82 -10.44 -4.97
CA LEU A 59 14.13 -11.11 -4.82
C LEU A 59 15.06 -10.88 -6.02
N TRP A 60 14.52 -10.89 -7.26
CA TRP A 60 15.30 -10.67 -8.48
C TRP A 60 14.40 -10.29 -9.68
N PRO A 61 14.78 -9.29 -10.52
CA PRO A 61 15.86 -8.33 -10.31
C PRO A 61 15.56 -7.42 -9.11
N ARG A 62 16.61 -6.93 -8.45
CA ARG A 62 16.45 -5.99 -7.32
C ARG A 62 15.87 -4.67 -7.84
N ARG A 63 14.69 -4.30 -7.34
CA ARG A 63 13.98 -3.06 -7.70
C ARG A 63 14.41 -1.86 -6.87
N ASP A 64 13.98 -0.67 -7.26
CA ASP A 64 14.12 0.49 -6.38
C ASP A 64 13.24 0.27 -5.14
N PHE A 65 13.74 0.69 -3.97
CA PHE A 65 13.02 0.61 -2.71
C PHE A 65 13.26 1.88 -1.92
N ALA A 66 12.20 2.39 -1.30
CA ALA A 66 12.26 3.56 -0.45
C ALA A 66 11.25 3.44 0.69
N ILE A 67 11.67 3.87 1.87
CA ILE A 67 10.79 4.09 3.03
C ILE A 67 10.68 5.58 3.25
N LEU A 68 9.45 6.09 3.33
CA LEU A 68 9.11 7.48 3.55
C LEU A 68 8.36 7.65 4.87
N ARG A 69 8.52 8.80 5.53
CA ARG A 69 7.52 9.25 6.52
C ARG A 69 6.26 9.69 5.77
N LEU A 70 5.15 9.02 6.04
CA LEU A 70 3.87 9.31 5.42
C LEU A 70 3.04 10.25 6.29
N ASP A 71 3.46 11.50 6.35
CA ASP A 71 2.62 12.59 6.86
C ASP A 71 1.65 13.11 5.78
N PRO A 72 0.68 13.98 6.13
CA PRO A 72 -0.29 14.50 5.17
C PRO A 72 0.31 15.28 3.99
N GLU A 73 1.50 15.88 4.14
CA GLU A 73 2.17 16.60 3.06
C GLU A 73 2.86 15.62 2.10
N THR A 74 3.60 14.64 2.62
CA THR A 74 4.16 13.55 1.82
C THR A 74 3.06 12.83 1.03
N ALA A 75 1.93 12.51 1.67
CA ALA A 75 0.82 11.83 1.01
C ALA A 75 0.24 12.66 -0.15
N LYS A 76 -0.01 13.96 0.06
CA LYS A 76 -0.46 14.85 -1.01
C LYS A 76 0.54 14.93 -2.15
N HIS A 77 1.83 14.98 -1.84
CA HIS A 77 2.88 15.03 -2.84
C HIS A 77 2.94 13.74 -3.68
N LEU A 78 2.82 12.57 -3.05
CA LEU A 78 2.76 11.29 -3.76
C LEU A 78 1.48 11.19 -4.62
N VAL A 79 0.33 11.64 -4.11
CA VAL A 79 -0.93 11.68 -4.87
C VAL A 79 -0.83 12.59 -6.09
N GLN A 80 -0.25 13.78 -5.95
CA GLN A 80 -0.01 14.67 -7.09
C GLN A 80 0.87 14.02 -8.15
N GLN A 81 1.86 13.23 -7.73
CA GLN A 81 2.69 12.49 -8.66
C GLN A 81 1.94 11.36 -9.35
N LEU A 82 1.09 10.60 -8.66
CA LEU A 82 0.22 9.59 -9.27
C LEU A 82 -0.77 10.22 -10.27
N ALA A 83 -1.32 11.38 -9.95
CA ALA A 83 -2.25 12.10 -10.83
C ALA A 83 -1.57 12.74 -12.06
N ALA A 84 -0.26 12.97 -12.01
CA ALA A 84 0.47 13.61 -13.10
C ALA A 84 0.65 12.70 -14.31
N ASP A 85 0.59 11.37 -14.13
CA ASP A 85 0.77 10.38 -15.18
C ASP A 85 0.09 9.06 -14.75
N PRO A 86 -0.92 8.58 -15.51
CA PRO A 86 -1.67 7.37 -15.15
C PRO A 86 -0.79 6.11 -15.09
N ASP A 87 0.33 6.08 -15.81
CA ASP A 87 1.21 4.90 -15.83
C ASP A 87 2.06 4.79 -14.56
N ARG A 88 2.21 5.88 -13.79
CA ARG A 88 2.99 5.87 -12.53
C ARG A 88 2.42 4.92 -11.50
N ALA A 89 1.10 4.78 -11.43
CA ALA A 89 0.50 3.87 -10.47
C ALA A 89 1.02 2.44 -10.65
N VAL A 90 1.27 2.03 -11.90
CA VAL A 90 1.79 0.70 -12.30
C VAL A 90 3.27 0.54 -11.95
N ASP A 91 4.05 1.63 -11.88
CA ASP A 91 5.45 1.61 -11.48
C ASP A 91 5.66 1.21 -10.01
N VAL A 92 4.60 1.30 -9.19
CA VAL A 92 4.59 0.79 -7.81
C VAL A 92 4.22 -0.68 -7.82
N GLU A 93 5.24 -1.55 -7.77
CA GLU A 93 5.06 -2.99 -7.73
C GLU A 93 4.59 -3.43 -6.33
N HIS A 94 5.26 -2.95 -5.28
CA HIS A 94 4.87 -3.19 -3.89
C HIS A 94 4.72 -1.90 -3.10
N ILE A 95 3.72 -1.89 -2.21
CA ILE A 95 3.52 -0.82 -1.22
C ILE A 95 3.16 -1.45 0.11
N GLN A 96 3.75 -0.95 1.18
CA GLN A 96 3.30 -1.26 2.52
C GLN A 96 3.18 0.03 3.31
N ILE A 97 2.14 0.14 4.13
CA ILE A 97 1.97 1.26 5.03
C ILE A 97 1.97 0.70 6.44
N GLU A 98 2.85 1.23 7.28
CA GLU A 98 2.98 0.90 8.69
C GLU A 98 2.56 2.10 9.52
N ARG A 99 1.87 1.86 10.63
CA ARG A 99 1.57 2.89 11.62
C ARG A 99 1.93 2.38 13.00
N ARG A 100 2.85 3.06 13.69
CA ARG A 100 3.31 2.70 15.04
C ARG A 100 3.80 1.26 15.16
N GLY A 101 4.61 0.81 14.21
CA GLY A 101 5.20 -0.53 14.18
C GLY A 101 4.28 -1.63 13.64
N LEU A 102 3.03 -1.31 13.28
CA LEU A 102 2.04 -2.28 12.80
C LEU A 102 1.67 -2.01 11.35
N LEU A 103 1.71 -3.05 10.51
CA LEU A 103 1.28 -2.94 9.12
C LEU A 103 -0.22 -2.64 9.06
N ALA A 104 -0.53 -1.51 8.44
CA ALA A 104 -1.87 -0.99 8.20
C ALA A 104 -2.43 -1.47 6.85
N MET A 105 -1.56 -1.70 5.87
CA MET A 105 -1.89 -2.19 4.53
C MET A 105 -0.64 -2.82 3.90
N GLY A 106 -0.85 -3.82 3.04
CA GLY A 106 0.17 -4.34 2.15
C GLY A 106 -0.43 -4.65 0.77
N GLY A 107 0.25 -4.19 -0.26
CA GLY A 107 -0.03 -4.50 -1.66
C GLY A 107 1.21 -5.07 -2.32
N TYR A 108 1.07 -6.25 -2.93
CA TYR A 108 2.16 -7.00 -3.55
C TYR A 108 1.84 -7.36 -5.01
N ASP A 109 2.87 -7.68 -5.79
CA ASP A 109 2.78 -8.14 -7.18
C ASP A 109 1.93 -7.21 -8.07
N GLY A 110 2.24 -5.91 -8.10
CA GLY A 110 1.44 -4.93 -8.84
C GLY A 110 0.04 -4.70 -8.25
N LEU A 111 -0.09 -4.93 -6.94
CA LEU A 111 -1.33 -4.88 -6.15
C LEU A 111 -2.34 -6.02 -6.40
N ASP A 112 -1.97 -7.08 -7.14
CA ASP A 112 -2.82 -8.27 -7.30
C ASP A 112 -3.06 -9.01 -5.96
N ALA A 113 -2.05 -8.96 -5.09
CA ALA A 113 -2.07 -9.46 -3.73
C ALA A 113 -2.15 -8.30 -2.73
N THR A 114 -3.35 -7.76 -2.53
CA THR A 114 -3.57 -6.63 -1.62
C THR A 114 -4.45 -6.98 -0.43
N TRP A 115 -4.05 -6.53 0.75
CA TRP A 115 -4.85 -6.57 1.98
C TRP A 115 -4.82 -5.24 2.71
N VAL A 116 -5.92 -4.93 3.40
CA VAL A 116 -6.04 -3.77 4.27
C VAL A 116 -6.31 -4.23 5.70
N GLY A 117 -5.57 -3.65 6.64
CA GLY A 117 -5.77 -3.88 8.07
C GLY A 117 -6.83 -2.96 8.64
N ALA A 118 -7.13 -3.14 9.92
CA ALA A 118 -8.16 -2.40 10.64
C ALA A 118 -7.94 -0.90 10.82
N SER A 119 -6.76 -0.42 10.46
CA SER A 119 -6.51 1.02 10.39
C SER A 119 -7.45 1.72 9.40
N LEU A 120 -8.02 0.99 8.45
CA LEU A 120 -9.05 1.44 7.53
C LEU A 120 -10.45 1.08 8.08
N PRO A 121 -11.30 2.06 8.46
CA PRO A 121 -12.65 1.79 8.95
C PRO A 121 -13.51 1.04 7.92
N ARG A 122 -14.40 0.15 8.37
CA ARG A 122 -15.27 -0.65 7.49
C ARG A 122 -16.13 0.20 6.55
N MET A 123 -16.58 1.37 7.01
CA MET A 123 -17.35 2.30 6.19
C MET A 123 -16.53 2.82 5.01
N GLU A 124 -15.25 3.16 5.22
CA GLU A 124 -14.36 3.59 4.14
C GLU A 124 -14.10 2.47 3.16
N LEU A 125 -13.91 1.25 3.67
CA LEU A 125 -13.76 0.09 2.82
C LEU A 125 -14.99 -0.14 1.93
N ASN A 126 -16.19 0.00 2.48
CA ASN A 126 -17.44 -0.12 1.72
C ASN A 126 -17.55 1.00 0.67
N ASN A 127 -17.14 2.24 0.98
CA ASN A 127 -17.12 3.32 0.00
C ASN A 127 -16.25 3.00 -1.21
N LEU A 128 -15.09 2.35 -1.00
CA LEU A 128 -14.21 1.92 -2.10
C LEU A 128 -14.85 0.82 -2.96
N VAL A 129 -15.62 -0.08 -2.35
CA VAL A 129 -16.37 -1.12 -3.06
C VAL A 129 -17.52 -0.51 -3.87
N GLU A 130 -18.30 0.39 -3.28
CA GLU A 130 -19.41 1.08 -3.94
C GLU A 130 -18.93 1.94 -5.10
N ALA A 131 -17.76 2.57 -4.96
CA ALA A 131 -17.10 3.30 -6.02
C ALA A 131 -16.47 2.38 -7.09
N GLY A 132 -16.48 1.05 -6.94
CA GLY A 132 -15.84 0.13 -7.88
C GLY A 132 -14.32 0.27 -7.95
N ILE A 133 -13.67 0.82 -6.91
CA ILE A 133 -12.21 0.92 -6.81
C ILE A 133 -11.62 -0.44 -6.46
N ILE A 134 -12.32 -1.21 -5.63
CA ILE A 134 -11.92 -2.54 -5.19
C ILE A 134 -13.11 -3.51 -5.22
N LYS A 135 -12.81 -4.80 -5.09
CA LYS A 135 -13.75 -5.84 -4.67
C LYS A 135 -13.23 -6.54 -3.42
N LEU A 136 -14.11 -6.90 -2.48
CA LEU A 136 -13.71 -7.72 -1.34
C LEU A 136 -13.45 -9.15 -1.81
N LYS A 137 -12.32 -9.74 -1.42
CA LYS A 137 -12.09 -11.16 -1.60
C LYS A 137 -12.73 -11.89 -0.42
N ASN A 138 -13.68 -12.78 -0.71
CA ASN A 138 -14.10 -13.78 0.27
C ASN A 138 -12.98 -14.81 0.32
N ILE A 139 -12.18 -14.80 1.38
CA ILE A 139 -11.16 -15.82 1.54
C ILE A 139 -11.76 -16.96 2.34
N ASP A 140 -12.03 -18.07 1.66
CA ASP A 140 -12.29 -19.35 2.30
C ASP A 140 -10.92 -19.96 2.69
N TRP A 141 -10.51 -19.80 3.94
CA TRP A 141 -9.32 -20.46 4.49
C TRP A 141 -9.62 -21.91 4.91
N THR A 142 -10.26 -22.69 4.04
CA THR A 142 -10.47 -24.13 4.25
C THR A 142 -9.60 -24.96 3.31
N SER A 143 -8.28 -24.76 3.31
CA SER A 143 -7.33 -25.75 2.74
C SER A 143 -5.85 -25.42 3.00
N GLU A 144 -5.43 -25.17 4.24
CA GLU A 144 -3.98 -25.27 4.61
C GLU A 144 -3.81 -25.87 6.01
N LYS A 145 -4.55 -26.94 6.28
CA LYS A 145 -4.21 -27.95 7.28
C LYS A 145 -4.47 -29.31 6.66
N ASP A 146 -3.62 -29.71 5.72
CA ASP A 146 -3.35 -31.11 5.38
C ASP A 146 -2.32 -31.12 4.25
N GLN A 147 -1.04 -31.05 4.63
CA GLN A 147 0.08 -31.81 4.04
C GLN A 147 1.36 -31.61 4.86
#